data_AF-A0A381MJV1-F1
#
_entry.id   AF-A0A381MJV1-F1
#
_cell.length_a   1.000
_cell.length_b   1.000
_cell.length_c   1.000
_cell.angle_alpha   90.00
_cell.angle_beta   90.00
_cell.angle_gamma   90.00
#
_symmetry.space_group_name_H-M   'P 1'
#
loop_
_entity.id
_entity.type
_entity.pdbx_description
1 polymer ?
#
loop_
_entity_poly.entity_id
_entity_poly.type
_entity_poly.pdbx_seq_one_letter_code
_entity_poly.pdbx_strand_id
1 'polypeptide(L)' 'MPGRHGKQRVKRKKSKRQPVTDMERTLKDSIHGRKRKERSILKNLIPPKVVPKVNKVAMSSALPMFQPRTGKKQRSA' A
#
# COMPACT_ATOMS: atom_id res chain seq x y z
N MET A 1 41.48 -22.69 19.24
CA MET A 1 40.43 -23.72 19.05
C MET A 1 39.28 -23.13 18.24
N PRO A 2 39.02 -23.62 17.01
CA PRO A 2 37.89 -23.16 16.19
C PRO A 2 36.56 -23.45 16.89
N GLY A 3 35.60 -22.53 16.80
CA GLY A 3 34.28 -22.67 17.44
C GLY A 3 34.05 -21.85 18.71
N ARG A 4 34.92 -20.85 18.99
CA ARG A 4 34.98 -20.23 20.33
C ARG A 4 33.63 -19.69 20.85
N HIS A 5 32.79 -19.01 20.07
CA HIS A 5 31.45 -18.61 20.54
C HIS A 5 30.43 -18.45 19.41
N GLY A 6 30.03 -19.55 18.78
CA GLY A 6 28.89 -19.54 17.87
C GLY A 6 28.52 -20.95 17.44
N LYS A 7 27.21 -21.27 17.47
CA LYS A 7 26.69 -22.51 16.88
C LYS A 7 27.25 -22.61 15.45
N GLN A 8 28.07 -23.61 15.19
CA GLN A 8 28.68 -23.83 13.87
C GLN A 8 27.54 -23.94 12.86
N ARG A 9 27.37 -22.90 12.03
CA ARG A 9 26.36 -22.92 10.97
C ARG A 9 26.81 -23.95 9.93
N VAL A 10 26.25 -25.14 9.99
CA VAL A 10 26.38 -26.13 8.93
C VAL A 10 25.76 -25.53 7.68
N LYS A 11 26.60 -25.13 6.71
CA LYS A 11 26.12 -24.66 5.41
C LYS A 11 25.35 -25.80 4.75
N ARG A 12 24.03 -25.64 4.62
CA ARG A 12 23.20 -26.61 3.88
C ARG A 12 23.65 -26.65 2.43
N LYS A 13 23.75 -27.84 1.85
CA LYS A 13 24.06 -28.01 0.42
C LYS A 13 23.01 -27.22 -0.39
N LYS A 14 23.47 -26.37 -1.30
CA LYS A 14 22.58 -25.63 -2.20
C LYS A 14 21.78 -26.61 -3.05
N SER A 15 20.53 -26.24 -3.37
CA SER A 15 19.63 -27.01 -4.22
C SER A 15 20.30 -27.40 -5.54
N LYS A 16 20.08 -28.64 -6.00
CA LYS A 16 20.52 -29.15 -7.31
C LYS A 16 19.56 -28.81 -8.44
N ARG A 17 18.47 -28.09 -8.15
CA ARG A 17 17.50 -27.69 -9.17
C ARG A 17 18.17 -26.77 -10.18
N GLN A 18 17.82 -26.96 -11.45
CA GLN A 18 18.21 -26.02 -12.49
C GLN A 18 17.65 -24.63 -12.17
N PRO A 19 18.39 -23.55 -12.49
CA PRO A 19 17.87 -22.21 -12.35
C PRO A 19 16.63 -22.04 -13.26
N VAL A 20 15.64 -21.33 -12.75
CA VAL A 20 14.43 -20.98 -13.52
C VAL A 20 14.86 -20.14 -14.73
N THR A 21 14.45 -20.58 -15.93
CA THR A 21 14.79 -19.91 -17.19
C THR A 21 14.08 -18.56 -17.31
N ASP A 22 14.60 -17.65 -18.14
CA ASP A 22 13.96 -16.35 -18.33
C ASP A 22 12.60 -16.46 -19.03
N MET A 23 12.43 -17.48 -19.87
CA MET A 23 11.13 -17.81 -20.49
C MET A 23 10.12 -18.25 -19.43
N GLU A 24 10.49 -19.16 -18.52
CA GLU A 24 9.63 -19.60 -17.41
C GLU A 24 9.19 -18.44 -16.51
N ARG A 25 10.10 -17.49 -16.23
CA ARG A 25 9.77 -16.28 -15.48
C ARG A 25 8.73 -15.45 -16.22
N THR A 26 8.93 -15.24 -17.51
CA THR A 26 8.01 -14.47 -18.36
C THR A 26 6.63 -15.11 -18.43
N LEU A 27 6.56 -16.43 -18.59
CA LEU A 27 5.29 -17.17 -18.59
C LEU A 27 4.59 -17.08 -17.23
N LYS A 28 5.33 -17.29 -16.13
CA LYS A 28 4.79 -17.15 -14.77
C LYS A 28 4.24 -15.76 -14.51
N ASP A 29 4.95 -14.73 -14.95
CA ASP A 29 4.54 -13.33 -14.86
C ASP A 29 3.30 -13.04 -15.72
N SER A 30 3.23 -13.64 -16.91
CA SER A 30 2.09 -13.50 -17.82
C SER A 30 0.81 -14.09 -17.23
N ILE A 31 0.92 -15.15 -16.42
CA ILE A 31 -0.20 -15.81 -15.76
C ILE A 31 -0.57 -15.12 -14.44
N HIS A 32 0.40 -14.87 -13.55
CA HIS A 32 0.12 -14.47 -12.16
C HIS A 32 0.51 -13.02 -11.84
N GLY A 33 1.55 -12.50 -12.48
CA GLY A 33 2.17 -11.21 -12.18
C GLY A 33 1.66 -10.03 -13.02
N ARG A 34 0.82 -10.31 -14.02
CA ARG A 34 0.43 -9.36 -15.08
C ARG A 34 -0.08 -8.03 -14.53
N LYS A 35 -1.05 -8.05 -13.61
CA LYS A 35 -1.62 -6.82 -13.01
C LYS A 35 -0.57 -5.96 -12.30
N ARG A 36 0.42 -6.55 -11.64
CA ARG A 36 1.48 -5.79 -10.95
C ARG A 36 2.45 -5.18 -11.94
N LYS A 37 2.84 -5.93 -12.97
CA LYS A 37 3.73 -5.46 -14.03
C LYS A 37 3.07 -4.33 -14.83
N GLU A 38 1.82 -4.52 -15.24
CA GLU A 38 1.02 -3.49 -15.91
C GLU A 38 0.91 -2.23 -15.04
N ARG A 39 0.53 -2.36 -13.76
CA ARG A 39 0.51 -1.21 -12.83
C ARG A 39 1.88 -0.54 -12.69
N SER A 40 2.98 -1.29 -12.68
CA SER A 40 4.33 -0.71 -12.58
C SER A 40 4.73 0.06 -13.84
N ILE A 41 4.36 -0.43 -15.02
CA ILE A 41 4.58 0.24 -16.30
C ILE A 41 3.71 1.50 -16.39
N LEU A 42 2.43 1.37 -16.02
CA LEU A 42 1.44 2.44 -16.11
C LEU A 42 1.60 3.50 -15.02
N LYS A 43 2.36 3.24 -13.94
CA LYS A 43 2.52 4.19 -12.82
C LYS A 43 3.04 5.57 -13.27
N ASN A 44 3.90 5.60 -14.27
CA ASN A 44 4.48 6.85 -14.78
C ASN A 44 3.63 7.49 -15.89
N LEU A 45 2.72 6.72 -16.50
CA LEU A 45 1.88 7.17 -17.62
C LEU A 45 0.49 7.60 -17.17
N ILE A 46 -0.04 6.99 -16.11
CA ILE A 46 -1.37 7.25 -15.58
C ILE A 46 -1.25 8.29 -14.46
N PRO A 47 -1.88 9.48 -14.61
CA PRO A 47 -1.97 10.45 -13.54
C PRO A 47 -2.62 9.85 -12.29
N PRO A 48 -2.18 10.24 -11.07
CA PRO A 48 -2.79 9.76 -9.85
C PRO A 48 -4.29 10.09 -9.83
N LYS A 49 -5.11 9.15 -9.34
CA LYS A 49 -6.55 9.34 -9.22
C LYS A 49 -6.84 10.56 -8.34
N VAL A 50 -7.35 11.62 -8.96
CA VAL A 50 -7.80 12.82 -8.25
C VAL A 50 -9.11 12.46 -7.54
N VAL A 51 -9.04 12.27 -6.22
CA VAL A 51 -10.25 12.13 -5.39
C VAL A 51 -10.78 13.55 -5.17
N PRO A 52 -11.97 13.90 -5.68
CA PRO A 52 -12.52 15.22 -5.42
C PRO A 52 -12.73 15.36 -3.92
N LYS A 53 -12.03 16.32 -3.31
CA LYS A 53 -12.31 16.78 -1.96
C LYS A 53 -13.63 17.54 -2.02
N VAL A 54 -14.75 16.82 -2.09
CA VAL A 54 -16.06 17.40 -1.89
C VAL A 54 -16.13 17.81 -0.43
N ASN A 55 -15.78 19.08 -0.16
CA ASN A 55 -16.25 19.73 1.04
C ASN A 55 -17.76 19.62 0.98
N LYS A 56 -18.36 18.77 1.82
CA LYS A 56 -19.81 18.70 1.97
C LYS A 56 -20.25 20.06 2.48
N VAL A 57 -20.55 20.97 1.56
CA VAL A 57 -21.29 22.19 1.88
C VAL A 57 -22.68 21.69 2.19
N ALA A 58 -22.96 21.48 3.48
CA ALA A 58 -24.32 21.22 3.91
C ALA A 58 -25.11 22.49 3.58
N MET A 59 -25.97 22.41 2.57
CA MET A 59 -26.92 23.46 2.25
C MET A 59 -27.89 23.56 3.43
N SER A 60 -27.60 24.46 4.37
CA SER A 60 -28.49 24.73 5.50
C SER A 60 -29.71 25.47 4.97
N SER A 61 -30.89 24.88 5.09
CA SER A 61 -32.17 25.58 4.85
C SER A 61 -32.50 26.59 5.94
N ALA A 62 -31.79 26.54 7.08
CA ALA A 62 -32.01 27.44 8.19
C ALA A 62 -31.32 28.78 7.93
N LEU A 63 -32.13 29.86 7.95
CA LEU A 63 -31.63 31.24 7.87
C LEU A 63 -30.63 31.48 9.03
N PRO A 64 -29.53 32.22 8.80
CA PRO A 64 -28.46 32.40 9.78
C PRO A 64 -28.91 32.85 11.16
N MET A 65 -29.99 33.63 11.22
CA MET A 65 -30.54 34.17 12.46
C MET A 65 -31.18 33.11 13.37
N PHE A 66 -31.65 32.00 12.81
CA PHE A 66 -32.25 30.89 13.54
C PHE A 66 -31.28 29.74 13.80
N GLN A 67 -29.99 29.91 13.46
CA GLN A 67 -29.00 28.89 13.77
C GLN A 67 -28.76 28.87 15.28
N PRO A 68 -28.98 27.72 15.96
CA PRO A 68 -28.68 27.62 17.38
C PRO A 68 -27.18 27.89 17.54
N ARG A 69 -26.84 28.92 18.33
CA ARG A 69 -25.45 29.21 18.64
C ARG A 69 -24.89 27.96 19.32
N THR A 70 -24.05 27.19 18.62
CA THR A 70 -23.30 26.09 19.21
C THR A 70 -22.19 26.69 20.07
N GLY A 71 -22.60 27.39 21.13
CA GLY A 71 -21.76 28.04 22.11
C GLY A 71 -21.28 26.99 23.09
N LYS A 72 -20.07 26.48 22.83
CA LYS A 72 -19.08 25.99 23.79
C LYS A 72 -19.64 25.13 24.92
N LYS A 73 -19.44 23.80 24.79
CA LYS A 73 -19.42 22.84 25.89
C LYS A 73 -18.77 23.48 27.12
N GLN A 74 -19.59 23.71 28.14
CA GLN A 74 -19.14 24.13 29.46
C GLN A 74 -18.16 23.07 29.97
N ARG A 75 -16.96 23.51 30.34
CA ARG A 75 -16.03 22.72 31.12
C ARG A 75 -16.66 22.56 32.51
N SER A 76 -17.26 21.41 32.78
CA SER A 76 -17.76 21.06 34.09
C SER A 76 -16.64 20.45 34.92
N ALA A 77 -16.28 21.18 35.97
CA ALA A 77 -15.67 20.81 37.26
C ALA A 77 -14.53 19.78 37.26
#